data_AF-A0A834E3H7-F1
#
_entry.id   AF-A0A834E3H7-F1
#
_cell.length_a   1.000
_cell.length_b   1.000
_cell.length_c   1.000
_cell.angle_alpha   90.00
_cell.angle_beta   90.00
_cell.angle_gamma   90.00
#
_symmetry.space_group_name_H-M   'P 1'
#
loop_
_entity.id
_entity.type
_entity.pdbx_description
1 polymer ?
#
loop_
_entity_poly.entity_id
_entity_poly.type
_entity_poly.pdbx_seq_one_letter_code
_entity_poly.pdbx_strand_id
1 'polypeptide(L)'
;MAPAQRCTLCRQTFFCGRGHVYSRKHQRQLKAALDRLLPQVEAARRAIRTAHVERYVPEHDRCCWCLCCSCEVRKHLSHGNLTVLHGGLLEHLASPEHKKATNRFWWENKAEVHMKEKFLISPQDYAQFKKSMVKGLDSYEEKEDEVIKEMAAQIREVEHRQQEVVRSVLEVGFPWRSQSTSGSARPRRGLFGTWKLERD
;
A
#
# COMPACT_ATOMS: atom_id res chain seq x y z
N MET A 1 -48.22 1.66 20.20
CA MET A 1 -47.98 2.72 19.18
C MET A 1 -46.97 2.16 18.18
N ALA A 2 -47.30 2.12 16.89
CA ALA A 2 -46.33 1.71 15.86
C ALA A 2 -45.21 2.77 15.77
N PRO A 3 -43.93 2.38 15.69
CA PRO A 3 -42.84 3.35 15.66
C PRO A 3 -42.95 4.22 14.41
N ALA A 4 -42.77 5.53 14.59
CA ALA A 4 -42.65 6.47 13.49
C ALA A 4 -41.50 6.04 12.57
N GLN A 5 -41.81 5.55 11.38
CA GLN A 5 -40.79 5.17 10.40
C GLN A 5 -40.15 6.45 9.86
N ARG A 6 -38.83 6.58 10.05
CA ARG A 6 -38.03 7.70 9.58
C ARG A 6 -37.27 7.25 8.34
N CYS A 7 -37.34 8.01 7.23
CA CYS A 7 -36.51 7.70 6.06
C CYS A 7 -35.11 8.27 6.30
N THR A 8 -34.10 7.41 6.18
CA THR A 8 -32.68 7.77 6.30
C THR A 8 -32.22 8.72 5.20
N LEU A 9 -32.81 8.64 3.99
CA LEU A 9 -32.52 9.53 2.85
C LEU A 9 -33.16 10.91 3.01
N CYS A 10 -34.43 10.97 3.40
CA CYS A 10 -35.18 12.22 3.50
C CYS A 10 -35.04 12.92 4.86
N ARG A 11 -34.53 12.21 5.87
CA ARG A 11 -34.45 12.61 7.30
C ARG A 11 -35.78 13.11 7.88
N GLN A 12 -36.89 12.73 7.25
CA GLN A 12 -38.25 13.08 7.64
C GLN A 12 -38.89 11.91 8.38
N THR A 13 -39.58 12.21 9.47
CA THR A 13 -40.49 11.29 10.17
C THR A 13 -41.79 11.23 9.39
N PHE A 14 -42.21 10.05 8.95
CA PHE A 14 -43.53 9.92 8.30
C PHE A 14 -44.60 9.76 9.37
N PHE A 15 -45.49 10.75 9.44
CA PHE A 15 -46.80 10.58 10.08
C PHE A 15 -47.80 9.90 9.12
N CYS A 16 -47.41 9.65 7.86
CA CYS A 16 -48.28 9.25 6.76
C CYS A 16 -47.70 8.10 5.90
N GLY A 17 -47.44 6.94 6.52
CA GLY A 17 -47.29 5.64 5.82
C GLY A 17 -46.19 5.51 4.74
N ARG A 18 -46.28 4.45 3.93
CA ARG A 18 -45.30 4.09 2.89
C ARG A 18 -45.38 4.93 1.60
N GLY A 19 -46.33 5.86 1.48
CA GLY A 19 -46.56 6.64 0.26
C GLY A 19 -45.41 7.61 -0.08
N HIS A 20 -44.64 8.04 0.91
CA HIS A 20 -43.58 9.04 0.71
C HIS A 20 -42.46 8.60 -0.25
N VAL A 21 -42.22 7.29 -0.37
CA VAL A 21 -41.16 6.72 -1.21
C VAL A 21 -41.40 7.04 -2.68
N TYR A 22 -42.67 7.24 -3.06
CA TYR A 22 -43.08 7.62 -4.41
C TYR A 22 -43.02 9.14 -4.65
N SER A 23 -42.71 9.95 -3.63
CA SER A 23 -42.63 11.40 -3.79
C SER A 23 -41.44 11.81 -4.66
N ARG A 24 -41.64 12.85 -5.48
CA ARG A 24 -40.56 13.42 -6.31
C ARG A 24 -39.37 13.89 -5.47
N LYS A 25 -39.61 14.39 -4.25
CA LYS A 25 -38.55 14.83 -3.33
C LYS A 25 -37.67 13.65 -2.90
N HIS A 26 -38.29 12.54 -2.50
CA HIS A 26 -37.57 11.31 -2.15
C HIS A 26 -36.76 10.79 -3.33
N GLN A 27 -37.38 10.63 -4.51
CA GLN A 27 -36.72 10.11 -5.69
C GLN A 27 -35.53 10.97 -6.14
N ARG A 28 -35.64 12.31 -6.06
CA ARG A 28 -34.50 13.22 -6.32
C ARG A 28 -33.36 13.03 -5.33
N GLN A 29 -33.67 12.88 -4.03
CA GLN A 29 -32.65 12.67 -2.99
C GLN A 29 -31.98 11.30 -3.12
N LEU A 30 -32.76 10.26 -3.42
CA LEU A 30 -32.25 8.92 -3.71
C LEU A 30 -31.30 8.94 -4.90
N LYS A 31 -31.71 9.55 -6.02
CA LYS A 31 -30.87 9.69 -7.21
C LYS A 31 -29.57 10.42 -6.88
N ALA A 32 -29.64 11.57 -6.19
CA ALA A 32 -28.46 12.33 -5.80
C ALA A 32 -27.51 11.55 -4.87
N ALA A 33 -28.04 10.68 -4.00
CA ALA A 33 -27.23 9.83 -3.13
C ALA A 33 -26.54 8.70 -3.91
N LEU A 34 -27.25 8.08 -4.86
CA LEU A 34 -26.70 7.05 -5.76
C LEU A 34 -25.64 7.65 -6.70
N ASP A 35 -25.88 8.84 -7.25
CA ASP A 35 -24.95 9.55 -8.14
C ASP A 35 -23.62 9.92 -7.43
N ARG A 36 -23.62 10.04 -6.09
CA ARG A 36 -22.38 10.25 -5.30
C ARG A 36 -21.60 8.97 -5.09
N LEU A 37 -22.28 7.84 -4.97
CA LEU A 37 -21.66 6.53 -4.76
C LEU A 37 -21.16 5.93 -6.08
N LEU A 38 -21.86 6.20 -7.18
CA LEU A 38 -21.58 5.62 -8.49
C LEU A 38 -20.12 5.81 -8.96
N PRO A 39 -19.51 7.01 -8.89
CA PRO A 39 -18.11 7.19 -9.29
C PRO A 39 -17.13 6.34 -8.49
N GLN A 40 -17.41 6.06 -7.21
CA GLN A 40 -16.57 5.21 -6.36
C GLN A 40 -16.66 3.75 -6.79
N VAL A 41 -17.88 3.28 -7.12
CA VAL A 41 -18.10 1.92 -7.62
C VAL A 41 -17.49 1.75 -9.01
N GLU A 42 -17.60 2.73 -9.89
CA GLU A 42 -16.97 2.69 -11.22
C GLU A 42 -15.44 2.71 -11.13
N ALA A 43 -14.87 3.50 -10.22
CA ALA A 43 -13.43 3.49 -9.95
C ALA A 43 -12.96 2.12 -9.47
N ALA A 44 -13.68 1.51 -8.52
CA ALA A 44 -13.43 0.15 -8.08
C ALA A 44 -13.55 -0.86 -9.23
N ARG A 45 -14.57 -0.72 -10.09
CA ARG A 45 -14.79 -1.61 -11.24
C ARG A 45 -13.65 -1.55 -12.25
N ARG A 46 -13.02 -0.38 -12.44
CA ARG A 46 -11.82 -0.25 -13.29
C ARG A 46 -10.64 -1.05 -12.71
N ALA A 47 -10.49 -1.08 -11.39
CA ALA A 47 -9.44 -1.83 -10.71
C ALA A 47 -9.58 -3.37 -10.83
N ILE A 48 -10.75 -3.88 -11.24
CA ILE A 48 -10.97 -5.33 -11.47
C ILE A 48 -10.06 -5.88 -12.58
N ARG A 49 -9.84 -5.09 -13.63
CA ARG A 49 -8.99 -5.49 -14.76
C ARG A 49 -7.51 -5.32 -14.47
N THR A 50 -7.18 -4.29 -13.69
CA THR A 50 -5.81 -3.92 -13.37
C THR A 50 -5.78 -3.43 -11.92
N ALA A 51 -5.46 -4.34 -11.02
CA ALA A 51 -5.24 -4.04 -9.61
C ALA A 51 -3.96 -3.20 -9.49
N HIS A 52 -4.07 -2.08 -8.77
CA HIS A 52 -2.93 -1.21 -8.49
C HIS A 52 -2.44 -1.51 -7.09
N VAL A 53 -1.17 -1.85 -6.99
CA VAL A 53 -0.48 -2.14 -5.73
C VAL A 53 0.56 -1.07 -5.53
N GLU A 54 0.53 -0.45 -4.36
CA GLU A 54 1.45 0.61 -3.97
C GLU A 54 1.96 0.37 -2.56
N ARG A 55 3.06 1.04 -2.23
CA ARG A 55 3.55 1.09 -0.84
C ARG A 55 2.49 1.77 0.03
N TYR A 56 2.28 1.22 1.22
CA TYR A 56 1.33 1.77 2.18
C TYR A 56 1.73 3.20 2.57
N VAL A 57 0.75 4.09 2.52
CA VAL A 57 0.79 5.42 3.11
C VAL A 57 -0.45 5.62 3.98
N PRO A 58 -0.40 6.45 5.04
CA PRO A 58 -1.55 6.69 5.93
C PRO A 58 -2.82 7.16 5.20
N GLU A 59 -2.67 7.79 4.04
CA GLU A 59 -3.78 8.23 3.18
C GLU A 59 -4.64 7.06 2.65
N HIS A 60 -4.12 5.83 2.66
CA HIS A 60 -4.82 4.64 2.21
C HIS A 60 -5.86 4.10 3.20
N ASP A 61 -5.87 4.59 4.45
CA ASP A 61 -6.88 4.21 5.45
C ASP A 61 -8.21 4.94 5.28
N ARG A 62 -8.40 5.63 4.15
CA ARG A 62 -9.66 6.28 3.79
C ARG A 62 -10.81 5.26 3.70
N CYS A 63 -11.93 5.64 4.28
CA CYS A 63 -13.18 4.93 4.15
C CYS A 63 -14.16 5.62 3.20
N CYS A 64 -15.17 4.88 2.77
CA CYS A 64 -16.34 5.35 2.05
C CYS A 64 -17.60 4.86 2.75
N TRP A 65 -18.67 5.63 2.64
CA TRP A 65 -19.95 5.24 3.21
C TRP A 65 -20.76 4.43 2.18
N CYS A 66 -21.10 3.19 2.51
CA CYS A 66 -21.99 2.40 1.68
C CYS A 66 -23.44 2.72 2.03
N LEU A 67 -24.18 3.32 1.07
CA LEU A 67 -25.58 3.68 1.28
C LEU A 67 -26.49 2.45 1.47
N CYS A 68 -26.23 1.37 0.71
CA CYS A 68 -27.02 0.14 0.76
C CYS A 68 -26.93 -0.55 2.12
N CYS A 69 -25.73 -0.61 2.68
CA CYS A 69 -25.45 -1.28 3.94
C CYS A 69 -25.57 -0.34 5.15
N SER A 70 -25.58 0.98 4.93
CA SER A 70 -25.53 1.99 5.98
C SER A 70 -24.34 1.79 6.93
N CYS A 71 -23.18 1.48 6.36
CA CYS A 71 -21.94 1.27 7.10
C CYS A 71 -20.75 1.93 6.42
N GLU A 72 -19.70 2.13 7.21
CA GLU A 72 -18.41 2.58 6.75
C GLU A 72 -17.60 1.41 6.20
N VAL A 73 -17.01 1.59 5.03
CA VAL A 73 -16.29 0.56 4.26
C VAL A 73 -14.92 1.10 3.88
N ARG A 74 -13.86 0.34 4.14
CA ARG A 74 -12.50 0.69 3.73
C ARG A 74 -12.42 0.79 2.21
N LYS A 75 -11.81 1.86 1.68
CA LYS A 75 -11.63 1.99 0.23
C LYS A 75 -10.57 1.02 -0.27
N HIS A 76 -9.42 1.00 0.38
CA HIS A 76 -8.25 0.23 -0.01
C HIS A 76 -8.07 -0.99 0.91
N LEU A 77 -7.30 -1.98 0.45
CA LEU A 77 -6.92 -3.15 1.24
C LEU A 77 -5.43 -3.02 1.59
N SER A 78 -5.13 -2.71 2.85
CA SER A 78 -3.76 -2.55 3.34
C SER A 78 -3.31 -3.81 4.07
N HIS A 79 -2.12 -4.31 3.74
CA HIS A 79 -1.48 -5.42 4.44
C HIS A 79 0.02 -5.14 4.59
N GLY A 80 0.47 -5.00 5.83
CA GLY A 80 1.86 -4.65 6.13
C GLY A 80 2.25 -3.31 5.50
N ASN A 81 3.30 -3.33 4.69
CA ASN A 81 3.83 -2.17 3.96
C ASN A 81 3.20 -1.98 2.56
N LEU A 82 2.18 -2.75 2.19
CA LEU A 82 1.55 -2.70 0.88
C LEU A 82 0.07 -2.32 0.97
N THR A 83 -0.44 -1.72 -0.09
CA THR A 83 -1.85 -1.40 -0.26
C THR A 83 -2.32 -1.74 -1.66
N VAL A 84 -3.42 -2.48 -1.74
CA VAL A 84 -4.16 -2.70 -2.99
C VAL A 84 -5.26 -1.66 -3.10
N LEU A 85 -5.17 -0.81 -4.13
CA LEU A 85 -6.15 0.26 -4.31
C LEU A 85 -7.54 -0.30 -4.65
N HIS A 86 -8.58 0.30 -4.06
CA HIS A 86 -9.98 -0.10 -4.21
C HIS A 86 -10.33 -1.54 -3.74
N GLY A 87 -9.37 -2.29 -3.19
CA GLY A 87 -9.57 -3.68 -2.80
C GLY A 87 -10.63 -3.88 -1.72
N GLY A 88 -10.63 -3.03 -0.68
CA GLY A 88 -11.60 -3.11 0.41
C GLY A 88 -13.04 -2.82 -0.05
N LEU A 89 -13.22 -1.85 -0.95
CA LEU A 89 -14.52 -1.56 -1.53
C LEU A 89 -15.00 -2.70 -2.43
N LEU A 90 -14.12 -3.29 -3.25
CA LEU A 90 -14.47 -4.43 -4.10
C LEU A 90 -14.87 -5.66 -3.28
N GLU A 91 -14.14 -5.96 -2.21
CA GLU A 91 -14.48 -7.05 -1.29
C GLU A 91 -15.87 -6.86 -0.68
N HIS A 92 -16.18 -5.65 -0.21
CA HIS A 92 -17.50 -5.33 0.31
C HIS A 92 -18.59 -5.48 -0.75
N LEU A 93 -18.41 -4.92 -1.95
CA LEU A 93 -19.42 -4.96 -3.02
C LEU A 93 -19.67 -6.38 -3.56
N ALA A 94 -18.68 -7.27 -3.46
CA ALA A 94 -18.80 -8.68 -3.84
C ALA A 94 -19.41 -9.55 -2.73
N SER A 95 -19.54 -9.03 -1.50
CA SER A 95 -20.06 -9.79 -0.37
C SER A 95 -21.55 -10.16 -0.52
N PRO A 96 -21.96 -11.36 -0.07
CA PRO A 96 -23.37 -11.75 -0.05
C PRO A 96 -24.21 -10.86 0.87
N GLU A 97 -23.61 -10.30 1.93
CA GLU A 97 -24.23 -9.34 2.85
C GLU A 97 -24.65 -8.07 2.10
N HIS A 98 -23.74 -7.50 1.30
CA HIS A 98 -24.03 -6.33 0.47
C HIS A 98 -25.09 -6.62 -0.58
N LYS A 99 -25.06 -7.80 -1.22
CA LYS A 99 -26.09 -8.19 -2.19
C LYS A 99 -27.49 -8.22 -1.55
N LYS A 100 -27.61 -8.79 -0.35
CA LYS A 100 -28.87 -8.81 0.41
C LYS A 100 -29.30 -7.39 0.82
N ALA A 101 -28.37 -6.59 1.34
CA ALA A 101 -28.64 -5.21 1.75
C ALA A 101 -29.07 -4.33 0.58
N THR A 102 -28.42 -4.45 -0.58
CA THR A 102 -28.77 -3.76 -1.82
C THR A 102 -30.15 -4.16 -2.31
N ASN A 103 -30.49 -5.45 -2.30
CA ASN A 103 -31.84 -5.92 -2.66
C ASN A 103 -32.91 -5.30 -1.76
N ARG A 104 -32.68 -5.30 -0.43
CA ARG A 104 -33.57 -4.71 0.55
C ARG A 104 -33.70 -3.19 0.34
N PHE A 105 -32.58 -2.49 0.19
CA PHE A 105 -32.53 -1.04 -0.03
C PHE A 105 -33.31 -0.63 -1.30
N TRP A 106 -33.14 -1.37 -2.40
CA TRP A 106 -33.89 -1.12 -3.64
C TRP A 106 -35.39 -1.30 -3.46
N TRP A 107 -35.80 -2.35 -2.73
CA TRP A 107 -37.21 -2.62 -2.49
C TRP A 107 -37.87 -1.60 -1.56
N GLU A 108 -37.16 -1.16 -0.52
CA GLU A 108 -37.60 -0.16 0.47
C GLU A 108 -37.72 1.23 -0.14
N ASN A 109 -36.77 1.64 -0.97
CA ASN A 109 -36.72 2.99 -1.55
C ASN A 109 -37.33 3.09 -2.96
N LYS A 110 -37.88 1.99 -3.49
CA LYS A 110 -38.43 1.89 -4.86
C LYS A 110 -37.49 2.51 -5.91
N ALA A 111 -36.21 2.15 -5.80
CA ALA A 111 -35.17 2.62 -6.71
C ALA A 111 -35.32 2.00 -8.11
N GLU A 112 -34.77 2.67 -9.11
CA GLU A 112 -34.81 2.21 -10.51
C GLU A 112 -34.05 0.88 -10.67
N VAL A 113 -34.72 -0.12 -11.26
CA VAL A 113 -34.21 -1.50 -11.34
C VAL A 113 -32.94 -1.60 -12.19
N HIS A 114 -32.86 -0.85 -13.29
CA HIS A 114 -31.72 -0.88 -14.22
C HIS A 114 -30.42 -0.34 -13.59
N MET A 115 -30.52 0.51 -12.56
CA MET A 115 -29.34 1.03 -11.86
C MET A 115 -28.75 0.02 -10.88
N LYS A 116 -29.55 -0.97 -10.45
CA LYS A 116 -29.15 -1.93 -9.41
C LYS A 116 -27.89 -2.70 -9.74
N GLU A 117 -27.78 -3.15 -10.99
CA GLU A 117 -26.65 -3.96 -11.45
C GLU A 117 -25.32 -3.19 -11.38
N LYS A 118 -25.36 -1.86 -11.48
CA LYS A 118 -24.16 -1.02 -11.37
C LYS A 118 -23.54 -1.04 -9.97
N PHE A 119 -24.33 -1.33 -8.93
CA PHE A 119 -23.89 -1.34 -7.53
C PHE A 119 -23.57 -2.75 -7.00
N LEU A 120 -23.61 -3.75 -7.87
CA LEU A 120 -23.30 -5.14 -7.55
C LEU A 120 -22.07 -5.59 -8.33
N ILE A 121 -21.16 -6.27 -7.66
CA ILE A 121 -20.02 -6.95 -8.29
C ILE A 121 -20.34 -8.43 -8.36
N SER A 122 -20.19 -9.01 -9.56
CA SER A 122 -20.43 -10.45 -9.74
C SER A 122 -19.31 -11.26 -9.07
N PRO A 123 -19.57 -12.49 -8.61
CA PRO A 123 -18.50 -13.36 -8.11
C PRO A 123 -17.41 -13.61 -9.15
N GLN A 124 -17.76 -13.63 -10.44
CA GLN A 124 -16.80 -13.77 -11.53
C GLN A 124 -15.88 -12.55 -11.63
N ASP A 125 -16.44 -11.35 -11.57
CA ASP A 125 -15.69 -10.09 -11.60
C ASP A 125 -14.74 -10.01 -10.40
N TYR A 126 -15.19 -10.43 -9.21
CA TYR A 126 -14.34 -10.47 -8.02
C TYR A 126 -13.23 -11.52 -8.13
N ALA A 127 -13.51 -12.69 -8.72
CA ALA A 127 -12.48 -13.68 -8.99
C ALA A 127 -11.44 -13.16 -10.00
N GLN A 128 -11.87 -12.40 -11.01
CA GLN A 128 -10.95 -11.73 -11.94
C GLN A 128 -10.10 -10.69 -11.22
N PHE A 129 -10.68 -9.89 -10.33
CA PHE A 129 -9.94 -8.95 -9.49
C PHE A 129 -8.87 -9.66 -8.66
N LYS A 130 -9.19 -10.78 -8.01
CA LYS A 130 -8.20 -11.57 -7.25
C LYS A 130 -7.03 -12.02 -8.12
N LYS A 131 -7.30 -12.47 -9.35
CA LYS A 131 -6.23 -12.82 -10.31
C LYS A 131 -5.38 -11.61 -10.68
N SER A 132 -6.00 -10.47 -10.92
CA SER A 132 -5.25 -9.23 -11.23
C SER A 132 -4.46 -8.74 -10.02
N MET A 133 -4.96 -8.93 -8.80
CA MET A 133 -4.30 -8.55 -7.56
C MET A 133 -3.02 -9.35 -7.35
N VAL A 134 -3.07 -10.68 -7.54
CA VAL A 134 -1.86 -11.53 -7.48
C VAL A 134 -0.82 -11.03 -8.48
N LYS A 135 -1.20 -10.84 -9.75
CA LYS A 135 -0.29 -10.28 -10.77
C LYS A 135 0.28 -8.90 -10.41
N GLY A 136 -0.54 -8.06 -9.77
CA GLY A 136 -0.12 -6.72 -9.34
C GLY A 136 0.90 -6.78 -8.19
N LEU A 137 0.77 -7.76 -7.29
CA LEU A 137 1.74 -8.01 -6.22
C LEU A 137 3.05 -8.55 -6.81
N ASP A 138 2.98 -9.55 -7.68
CA ASP A 138 4.17 -10.12 -8.35
C ASP A 138 4.95 -9.02 -9.10
N SER A 139 4.24 -8.17 -9.87
CA SER A 139 4.86 -7.07 -10.59
C SER A 139 5.43 -5.97 -9.69
N TYR A 140 4.88 -5.78 -8.49
CA TYR A 140 5.44 -4.84 -7.52
C TYR A 140 6.74 -5.39 -6.92
N GLU A 141 6.75 -6.67 -6.54
CA GLU A 141 7.94 -7.35 -6.02
C GLU A 141 9.09 -7.33 -7.03
N GLU A 142 8.82 -7.68 -8.30
CA GLU A 142 9.81 -7.61 -9.38
C GLU A 142 10.42 -6.20 -9.52
N LYS A 143 9.61 -5.14 -9.40
CA LYS A 143 10.11 -3.76 -9.49
C LYS A 143 11.01 -3.39 -8.31
N GLU A 144 10.63 -3.79 -7.09
CA GLU A 144 11.45 -3.53 -5.90
C GLU A 144 12.77 -4.30 -5.99
N ASP A 145 12.76 -5.53 -6.51
CA ASP A 145 13.97 -6.33 -6.73
C ASP A 145 14.93 -5.67 -7.72
N GLU A 146 14.42 -5.12 -8.82
CA GLU A 146 15.26 -4.36 -9.78
C GLU A 146 15.87 -3.12 -9.13
N VAL A 147 15.10 -2.36 -8.34
CA VAL A 147 15.63 -1.21 -7.58
C VAL A 147 16.75 -1.65 -6.62
N ILE A 148 16.57 -2.76 -5.91
CA ILE A 148 17.60 -3.31 -5.00
C ILE A 148 18.86 -3.70 -5.79
N LYS A 149 18.72 -4.34 -6.95
CA LYS A 149 19.87 -4.72 -7.81
C LYS A 149 20.63 -3.50 -8.31
N GLU A 150 19.92 -2.46 -8.75
CA GLU A 150 20.51 -1.19 -9.21
C GLU A 150 21.27 -0.50 -8.07
N MET A 151 20.66 -0.40 -6.88
CA MET A 151 21.31 0.17 -5.70
C MET A 151 22.58 -0.61 -5.32
N ALA A 152 22.52 -1.95 -5.35
CA ALA A 152 23.68 -2.79 -5.07
C ALA A 152 24.80 -2.61 -6.11
N ALA A 153 24.46 -2.40 -7.39
CA ALA A 153 25.44 -2.10 -8.42
C ALA A 153 26.14 -0.76 -8.20
N GLN A 154 25.38 0.28 -7.82
CA GLN A 154 25.94 1.59 -7.49
C GLN A 154 26.88 1.52 -6.29
N ILE A 155 26.53 0.77 -5.24
CA ILE A 155 27.40 0.56 -4.07
C ILE A 155 28.72 -0.08 -4.50
N ARG A 156 28.68 -1.17 -5.29
CA ARG A 156 29.89 -1.84 -5.79
C ARG A 156 30.76 -0.92 -6.64
N GLU A 157 30.17 -0.06 -7.46
CA GLU A 157 30.91 0.92 -8.27
C GLU A 157 31.58 2.00 -7.41
N VAL A 158 30.88 2.51 -6.39
CA VAL A 158 31.45 3.47 -5.44
C VAL A 158 32.61 2.83 -4.66
N GLU A 159 32.42 1.61 -4.16
CA GLU A 159 33.45 0.86 -3.45
C GLU A 159 34.68 0.61 -4.33
N HIS A 160 34.48 0.24 -5.60
CA HIS A 160 35.58 0.07 -6.56
C HIS A 160 36.37 1.37 -6.74
N ARG A 161 35.69 2.50 -6.96
CA ARG A 161 36.34 3.81 -7.09
C ARG A 161 37.10 4.20 -5.83
N GLN A 162 36.55 3.95 -4.64
CA GLN A 162 37.23 4.19 -3.38
C GLN A 162 38.50 3.35 -3.25
N GLN A 163 38.44 2.05 -3.61
CA GLN A 163 39.59 1.17 -3.61
C GLN A 163 40.70 1.62 -4.57
N GLU A 164 40.33 2.10 -5.76
CA GLU A 164 41.28 2.68 -6.72
C GLU A 164 41.99 3.91 -6.15
N VAL A 165 41.24 4.85 -5.57
CA VAL A 165 41.82 6.05 -4.94
C VAL A 165 42.76 5.69 -3.80
N VAL A 166 42.35 4.78 -2.91
CA VAL A 166 43.20 4.30 -1.80
C VAL A 166 44.47 3.64 -2.34
N ARG A 167 44.35 2.78 -3.37
CA ARG A 167 45.50 2.13 -4.00
C ARG A 167 46.46 3.15 -4.59
N SER A 168 45.96 4.13 -5.34
CA SER A 168 46.78 5.19 -5.90
C SER A 168 47.54 5.93 -4.79
N VAL A 169 46.89 6.35 -3.71
CA VAL A 169 47.55 7.04 -2.57
C VAL A 169 48.67 6.19 -1.95
N LEU A 170 48.43 4.89 -1.74
CA LEU A 170 49.44 3.97 -1.20
C LEU A 170 50.62 3.77 -2.17
N GLU A 171 50.38 3.80 -3.48
CA GLU A 171 51.43 3.69 -4.51
C GLU A 171 52.27 4.97 -4.64
N VAL A 172 51.70 6.17 -4.41
CA VAL A 172 52.45 7.45 -4.49
C VAL A 172 53.14 7.87 -3.18
N GLY A 173 52.82 7.27 -2.04
CA GLY A 173 53.31 7.76 -0.74
C GLY A 173 53.54 6.66 0.29
N PHE A 174 54.73 6.07 0.29
CA PHE A 174 55.65 5.99 1.44
C PHE A 174 56.91 5.22 1.02
N PRO A 175 58.02 5.90 0.65
CA PRO A 175 59.33 5.30 0.79
C PRO A 175 59.54 5.15 2.30
N TRP A 176 59.27 3.96 2.84
CA TRP A 176 59.81 3.58 4.15
C TRP A 176 61.33 3.67 4.01
N ARG A 177 61.88 4.80 4.44
CA ARG A 177 63.31 5.06 4.48
C ARG A 177 63.89 4.13 5.54
N SER A 178 64.18 2.90 5.12
CA SER A 178 65.14 2.03 5.79
C SER A 178 66.47 2.75 5.77
N GLN A 179 66.75 3.56 6.79
CA GLN A 179 68.10 4.02 7.06
C GLN A 179 68.89 2.81 7.56
N SER A 180 69.42 2.04 6.63
CA SER A 180 70.60 1.22 6.85
C SER A 180 71.77 2.17 7.09
N THR A 181 71.99 2.52 8.36
CA THR A 181 73.24 3.16 8.78
C THR A 181 74.34 2.11 8.76
N SER A 182 75.00 1.95 7.61
CA SER A 182 76.31 1.31 7.50
C SER A 182 77.38 2.28 8.03
N GLY A 183 77.46 2.39 9.36
CA GLY A 183 78.46 3.18 10.06
C GLY A 183 79.51 2.30 10.73
N SER A 184 80.63 2.10 10.03
CA SER A 184 82.00 1.97 10.55
C SER A 184 82.25 1.13 11.82
N ALA A 185 83.00 0.05 11.63
CA ALA A 185 83.64 -0.71 12.68
C ALA A 185 84.53 0.14 13.59
N ARG A 186 84.30 0.07 14.92
CA ARG A 186 85.34 0.24 15.94
C ARG A 186 85.18 -0.86 16.99
N PRO A 187 86.25 -1.58 17.38
CA PRO A 187 86.17 -2.57 18.44
C PRO A 187 86.51 -1.90 19.78
N ARG A 188 85.71 -2.16 20.83
CA ARG A 188 86.22 -2.15 22.22
C ARG A 188 85.29 -2.94 23.16
N ARG A 189 85.80 -4.10 23.57
CA ARG A 189 85.73 -4.76 24.89
C ARG A 189 84.47 -4.58 25.74
N GLY A 190 83.73 -5.69 25.88
CA GLY A 190 83.37 -6.36 27.15
C GLY A 190 82.56 -5.59 28.20
N LEU A 191 81.39 -6.13 28.57
CA LEU A 191 81.15 -6.78 29.87
C LEU A 191 79.67 -7.19 30.01
N PHE A 192 79.50 -8.29 30.73
CA PHE A 192 78.30 -9.02 31.20
C PHE A 192 77.07 -8.22 31.67
N GLY A 193 75.91 -8.89 31.58
CA GLY A 193 74.71 -8.69 32.42
C GLY A 193 73.41 -8.79 31.61
N THR A 194 72.70 -9.92 31.54
CA THR A 194 71.45 -10.26 32.29
C THR A 194 70.55 -9.04 32.55
N TRP A 195 69.25 -9.00 32.20
CA TRP A 195 68.13 -9.54 32.99
C TRP A 195 66.78 -9.61 32.20
N LYS A 196 65.94 -10.57 32.65
CA LYS A 196 64.47 -10.85 32.52
C LYS A 196 63.57 -9.66 32.11
N LEU A 197 62.55 -9.83 31.24
CA LEU A 197 61.25 -10.54 31.32
C LEU A 197 60.23 -9.95 32.31
N GLU A 198 59.19 -9.29 31.77
CA GLU A 198 57.81 -9.02 32.30
C GLU A 198 57.13 -8.22 31.17
N ARG A 199 56.04 -8.58 30.46
CA ARG A 199 54.73 -9.20 30.72
C ARG A 199 53.85 -8.41 31.69
N ASP A 200 53.01 -7.55 31.13
CA ASP A 200 51.60 -7.37 31.46
C ASP A 200 50.79 -7.32 30.16
#